data_AF-A0A5C8CAJ3-F1
#
_entry.id   AF-A0A5C8CAJ3-F1
#
_cell.length_a   1.000
_cell.length_b   1.000
_cell.length_c   1.000
_cell.angle_alpha   90.00
_cell.angle_beta   90.00
_cell.angle_gamma   90.00
#
_symmetry.space_group_name_H-M   'P 1'
#
loop_
_entity.id
_entity.type
_entity.pdbx_description
1 polymer ?
#
loop_
_entity_poly.entity_id
_entity_poly.type
_entity_poly.pdbx_seq_one_letter_code
_entity_poly.pdbx_strand_id
1 'polypeptide(L)' 'MGDVPVIFITAFPERLLTGDRPEPAFLISKPFQPAMVSAVASQALFFQRNSRSRPKAAAS' A
#
# COMPACT_ATOMS: atom_id res chain seq x y z
N MET A 1 -15.14 -9.77 5.04
CA MET A 1 -14.37 -9.14 3.95
C MET A 1 -12.93 -8.99 4.42
N GLY A 2 -11.96 -9.66 3.78
CA GLY A 2 -10.56 -9.35 4.08
C GLY A 2 -10.20 -7.96 3.55
N ASP A 3 -9.28 -7.25 4.20
CA ASP A 3 -8.72 -6.02 3.63
C ASP A 3 -8.25 -6.29 2.20
N VAL A 4 -8.58 -5.42 1.27
CA VAL A 4 -8.11 -5.45 -0.12
C VAL A 4 -6.99 -4.41 -0.23
N PRO A 5 -5.82 -4.73 -0.82
CA PRO A 5 -4.75 -3.75 -0.92
C PRO A 5 -5.13 -2.64 -1.89
N VAL A 6 -4.92 -1.38 -1.48
CA VAL A 6 -5.19 -0.20 -2.29
C VAL A 6 -3.87 0.48 -2.66
N ILE A 7 -3.71 0.83 -3.93
CA ILE A 7 -2.55 1.56 -4.45
C ILE A 7 -3.06 2.89 -5.02
N PHE A 8 -2.54 4.01 -4.53
CA PHE A 8 -2.89 5.34 -5.01
C PHE A 8 -1.99 5.75 -6.19
N ILE A 9 -2.56 6.44 -7.18
CA ILE A 9 -1.81 6.93 -8.34
C ILE A 9 -2.14 8.42 -8.59
N THR A 10 -1.15 9.31 -8.53
CA THR A 10 -1.36 10.77 -8.64
C THR A 10 -0.19 11.49 -9.32
N ALA A 11 -0.44 12.66 -9.91
CA ALA A 11 0.63 13.56 -10.36
C ALA A 11 1.16 14.50 -9.26
N PHE A 12 0.52 14.51 -8.08
CA PHE A 12 0.82 15.41 -6.97
C PHE A 12 1.02 14.62 -5.65
N PRO A 13 2.07 13.80 -5.55
CA PRO A 13 2.32 12.95 -4.37
C PRO A 13 2.41 13.76 -3.06
N GLU A 14 3.01 14.95 -3.10
CA GLU A 14 3.18 15.85 -1.97
C GLU A 14 1.86 16.24 -1.29
N ARG A 15 0.74 16.22 -2.03
CA ARG A 15 -0.58 16.50 -1.45
C ARG A 15 -1.11 15.34 -0.61
N LEU A 16 -0.62 14.13 -0.81
CA LEU A 16 -1.00 12.93 -0.07
C LEU A 16 0.01 12.57 1.04
N LEU A 17 1.20 13.18 1.00
CA LEU A 17 2.31 12.93 1.92
C LEU A 17 2.56 14.17 2.78
N THR A 18 1.52 14.61 3.49
CA THR A 18 1.54 15.85 4.27
C THR A 18 1.88 15.64 5.75
N GLY A 19 1.95 14.40 6.23
CA GLY A 19 2.11 14.08 7.66
C GLY A 19 0.89 14.39 8.56
N ASP A 20 0.02 15.33 8.17
CA ASP A 20 -1.15 15.77 8.97
C ASP A 20 -2.36 14.81 8.94
N ARG A 21 -2.33 13.79 8.07
CA ARG A 21 -3.40 12.80 7.90
C ARG A 21 -2.82 11.43 7.56
N PRO A 22 -3.57 10.32 7.74
CA PRO A 22 -3.08 8.99 7.37
C PRO A 22 -2.62 8.94 5.92
N GLU A 23 -1.35 8.56 5.74
CA GLU A 23 -0.74 8.48 4.41
C GLU A 23 -1.03 7.13 3.74
N PRO A 24 -1.08 7.08 2.40
CA PRO A 24 -1.23 5.83 1.68
C PRO A 24 -0.03 4.89 1.91
N ALA A 25 -0.29 3.63 2.23
CA ALA A 25 0.76 2.61 2.33
C ALA A 25 1.47 2.33 0.98
N PHE A 26 0.75 2.50 -0.14
CA PHE A 26 1.31 2.36 -1.49
C PHE A 26 0.86 3.53 -2.37
N LEU A 27 1.82 4.23 -2.97
CA LEU A 27 1.59 5.37 -3.86
C LEU A 27 2.53 5.32 -5.06
N ILE A 28 2.01 5.60 -6.25
CA ILE A 28 2.77 5.71 -7.51
C ILE A 28 2.55 7.11 -8.08
N SER A 29 3.64 7.83 -8.38
CA SER A 29 3.54 9.14 -9.04
C SER A 29 3.37 8.99 -10.56
N LYS A 30 2.65 9.92 -11.18
CA LYS A 30 2.57 10.07 -12.64
C LYS A 30 3.69 11.00 -13.13
N PRO A 31 4.24 10.76 -14.34
CA PRO A 31 4.03 9.57 -15.17
C PRO A 31 4.76 8.35 -14.60
N PHE A 32 4.22 7.15 -14.82
CA PHE A 32 4.82 5.89 -14.38
C PHE A 32 4.98 4.92 -15.54
N GLN A 33 5.93 3.99 -15.38
CA GLN A 33 6.08 2.86 -16.27
C GLN A 33 5.15 1.71 -15.83
N PRO A 34 4.55 0.94 -16.76
CA PRO A 34 3.72 -0.20 -16.41
C PRO A 34 4.40 -1.23 -15.50
N ALA A 35 5.72 -1.42 -15.67
CA ALA A 35 6.51 -2.31 -14.81
C ALA A 35 6.49 -1.89 -13.32
N MET A 36 6.42 -0.59 -13.03
CA MET A 36 6.33 -0.07 -11.67
C MET A 36 4.99 -0.46 -11.02
N VAL A 37 3.89 -0.39 -11.77
CA VAL A 37 2.57 -0.81 -11.29
C VAL A 37 2.58 -2.30 -10.94
N SER A 38 3.14 -3.14 -11.82
CA SER A 38 3.26 -4.58 -11.57
C SER A 38 4.11 -4.90 -10.33
N ALA A 39 5.21 -4.18 -10.14
CA ALA A 39 6.09 -4.37 -8.99
C ALA A 39 5.42 -3.98 -7.67
N VAL A 40 4.73 -2.84 -7.63
CA VAL A 40 4.01 -2.37 -6.41
C VAL A 40 2.80 -3.25 -6.10
N ALA A 41 2.06 -3.70 -7.12
CA ALA A 41 0.97 -4.66 -6.95
C ALA A 41 1.47 -5.98 -6.33
N SER A 42 2.61 -6.48 -6.81
CA SER A 42 3.24 -7.70 -6.27
C SER A 42 3.63 -7.53 -4.79
N GLN A 43 4.19 -6.38 -4.41
CA GLN A 43 4.51 -6.05 -3.03
C GLN A 43 3.25 -5.99 -2.16
N ALA A 44 2.21 -5.26 -2.59
CA ALA A 44 0.98 -5.12 -1.83
C ALA A 44 0.29 -6.46 -1.56
N LEU A 45 0.28 -7.36 -2.55
CA LEU A 45 -0.23 -8.73 -2.41
C LEU A 45 0.64 -9.62 -1.51
N PHE A 46 1.95 -9.38 -1.44
CA PHE A 46 2.83 -10.07 -0.49
C PHE A 46 2.56 -9.63 0.95
N PHE A 47 2.53 -8.31 1.21
CA PHE A 47 2.25 -7.77 2.55
C PHE A 47 0.91 -8.24 3.12
N GLN A 48 -0.15 -8.29 2.30
CA GLN A 48 -1.45 -8.85 2.68
C GLN A 48 -1.39 -10.28 3.22
N ARG A 49 -0.56 -11.14 2.61
CA ARG A 49 -0.42 -12.54 3.02
C ARG A 49 0.27 -12.64 4.38
N ASN A 50 1.28 -11.82 4.62
CA ASN A 50 2.00 -11.77 5.89
C ASN A 50 1.14 -11.20 7.04
N SER A 51 0.31 -10.18 6.78
CA SER A 51 -0.60 -9.62 7.78
C SER A 51 -1.68 -10.61 8.22
N ARG A 52 -2.16 -11.49 7.33
CA ARG A 52 -3.11 -12.57 7.67
C ARG A 52 -2.48 -13.70 8.46
N SER A 53 -1.15 -13.84 8.42
CA SER A 53 -0.42 -14.91 9.10
C SER A 53 0.05 -14.53 10.51
N ARG A 54 -0.21 -13.32 11.01
CA ARG A 54 0.17 -12.95 12.38
C ARG A 54 -0.77 -13.69 13.34
N PRO A 55 -0.29 -14.69 14.11
CA PRO A 55 -1.14 -15.34 15.11
C PRO A 55 -1.58 -14.27 16.09
N LYS A 56 -2.88 -14.25 16.40
CA LYS A 56 -3.42 -13.49 17.54
C LYS A 56 -2.90 -14.15 18.82
N ALA A 57 -1.63 -13.90 19.16
CA ALA A 57 -0.97 -14.42 20.35
C ALA A 57 -0.12 -13.30 20.98
N ALA A 58 -0.81 -12.29 21.50
CA ALA A 58 -0.28 -11.32 22.45
C ALA A 58 -1.47 -10.62 23.10
N ALA A 59 -2.31 -11.39 23.80
CA ALA A 59 -3.32 -10.90 24.71
C ALA A 59 -3.62 -12.00 25.73
N SER A 60 -2.71 -12.15 26.70
CA SER A 60 -2.93 -12.73 28.03
C SER A 60 -1.88 -12.14 28.95
#